data_AF-A0A3C1Q812-F1
#
_entry.id   AF-A0A3C1Q812-F1
#
_cell.length_a   1.000
_cell.length_b   1.000
_cell.length_c   1.000
_cell.angle_alpha   90.00
_cell.angle_beta   90.00
_cell.angle_gamma   90.00
#
_symmetry.space_group_name_H-M   'P 1'
#
loop_
_entity.id
_entity.type
_entity.pdbx_description
1 polymer ?
#
loop_
_entity_poly.entity_id
_entity_poly.type
_entity_poly.pdbx_seq_one_letter_code
_entity_poly.pdbx_strand_id
1 'polypeptide(L)'
;MLSHVFRLILIVVHCTSSLCFCFFFLNDGAPPEFHTGPPVGSVRCVKETAPASQRLKDAAPAYRSKEPPLSSADRQVEGALRPRLALIIDDLGSGASATDELMKMDAPLTVAVIPQGRYAAQEAKKAAEQGFAVLLHQPMEPLDPSKRPGKGGIVVDMSEEEIRETICSNLKLVPGAIGVNNHMGSRVTEDAELMRIILDEVFSQGLFFFDSRTSSKSVVAQVAREMGLCVMENARFLDHIASEEYVIDSIRIVARHAIERGSAAAIGHVRPATVRALQKMLPELDSAGVELVTLDALASVAKPAIHRKPEPVEEAIPEPLEEIAPESIEDEVEDELVGEADDGGEGEGEGEDELGNEVEDDMLQDALPEAACSEE
;
A
#
# COMPACT_ATOMS: atom_id res chain seq x y z
N MET A 1 44.71 -42.89 -47.81
CA MET A 1 45.65 -43.18 -46.70
C MET A 1 44.98 -42.61 -45.45
N LEU A 2 44.68 -43.34 -44.37
CA LEU A 2 45.53 -44.22 -43.53
C LEU A 2 46.70 -43.45 -42.87
N SER A 3 46.99 -43.56 -41.56
CA SER A 3 46.30 -44.32 -40.49
C SER A 3 46.81 -44.00 -39.07
N HIS A 4 45.92 -44.11 -38.06
CA HIS A 4 46.12 -44.63 -36.67
C HIS A 4 47.22 -43.96 -35.76
N VAL A 5 47.45 -44.23 -34.45
CA VAL A 5 46.98 -45.16 -33.37
C VAL A 5 47.42 -44.53 -31.99
N PHE A 6 46.87 -44.72 -30.77
CA PHE A 6 45.68 -45.41 -30.21
C PHE A 6 45.34 -44.90 -28.76
N ARG A 7 44.09 -45.12 -28.32
CA ARG A 7 43.57 -45.51 -26.97
C ARG A 7 44.35 -45.24 -25.66
N LEU A 8 43.61 -44.80 -24.61
CA LEU A 8 42.90 -45.63 -23.58
C LEU A 8 41.63 -44.83 -23.13
N ILE A 9 40.37 -45.32 -22.99
CA ILE A 9 39.78 -46.40 -22.13
C ILE A 9 39.56 -45.92 -20.67
N LEU A 10 38.36 -45.95 -20.03
CA LEU A 10 37.06 -46.61 -20.34
C LEU A 10 35.82 -46.01 -19.58
N ILE A 11 34.64 -45.98 -20.22
CA ILE A 11 33.21 -46.23 -19.76
C ILE A 11 32.64 -45.58 -18.44
N VAL A 12 31.42 -45.00 -18.27
CA VAL A 12 30.03 -45.00 -18.90
C VAL A 12 29.04 -46.00 -18.20
N VAL A 13 27.76 -45.76 -17.82
CA VAL A 13 26.83 -44.60 -17.69
C VAL A 13 25.70 -44.95 -16.66
N HIS A 14 24.55 -44.24 -16.65
CA HIS A 14 23.25 -44.51 -15.99
C HIS A 14 22.74 -45.99 -15.99
N CYS A 15 21.75 -46.41 -15.17
CA CYS A 15 20.31 -46.08 -15.26
C CYS A 15 19.49 -46.58 -14.04
N THR A 16 18.70 -45.74 -13.34
CA THR A 16 17.22 -45.51 -13.44
C THR A 16 16.30 -46.52 -12.74
N SER A 17 15.12 -46.04 -12.30
CA SER A 17 13.91 -46.80 -11.89
C SER A 17 13.97 -47.52 -10.53
N SER A 18 12.87 -47.82 -9.84
CA SER A 18 11.58 -47.11 -9.60
C SER A 18 10.76 -47.92 -8.59
N LEU A 19 9.92 -47.25 -7.80
CA LEU A 19 8.76 -47.77 -7.03
C LEU A 19 8.82 -49.16 -6.36
N CYS A 20 8.79 -49.13 -5.02
CA CYS A 20 7.72 -49.70 -4.19
C CYS A 20 7.00 -50.99 -4.65
N PHE A 21 7.12 -52.07 -3.85
CA PHE A 21 5.93 -52.75 -3.28
C PHE A 21 6.30 -53.54 -2.00
N CYS A 22 5.30 -53.83 -1.16
CA CYS A 22 5.47 -54.51 0.13
C CYS A 22 5.38 -56.05 0.01
N PHE A 23 6.03 -56.78 0.92
CA PHE A 23 5.52 -58.08 1.39
C PHE A 23 5.96 -58.40 2.84
N PHE A 24 5.07 -59.04 3.61
CA PHE A 24 5.34 -59.67 4.91
C PHE A 24 6.22 -60.94 4.70
N PHE A 25 6.97 -61.48 5.67
CA PHE A 25 6.48 -62.02 6.96
C PHE A 25 7.65 -62.44 7.89
N LEU A 26 7.31 -62.75 9.15
CA LEU A 26 8.01 -63.64 10.10
C LEU A 26 9.45 -63.30 10.52
N ASN A 27 9.61 -62.88 11.77
CA ASN A 27 10.32 -63.72 12.74
C ASN A 27 9.76 -63.49 14.17
N ASP A 28 9.75 -64.53 15.00
CA ASP A 28 9.22 -64.49 16.38
C ASP A 28 10.27 -64.05 17.40
N GLY A 29 9.83 -63.38 18.47
CA GLY A 29 10.67 -62.95 19.60
C GLY A 29 9.83 -62.49 20.79
N ALA A 30 10.05 -63.07 21.96
CA ALA A 30 9.18 -62.90 23.14
C ALA A 30 9.37 -61.55 23.88
N PRO A 31 8.34 -61.04 24.60
CA PRO A 31 8.32 -59.66 25.12
C PRO A 31 8.80 -59.51 26.59
N PRO A 32 9.30 -58.33 26.98
CA PRO A 32 9.51 -57.95 28.37
C PRO A 32 8.35 -57.13 28.98
N GLU A 33 7.64 -57.76 29.91
CA GLU A 33 7.07 -57.24 31.18
C GLU A 33 6.59 -55.77 31.29
N PHE A 34 5.28 -55.61 31.57
CA PHE A 34 4.69 -54.36 32.07
C PHE A 34 4.99 -54.16 33.57
N HIS A 35 5.79 -53.15 33.93
CA HIS A 35 5.86 -52.65 35.29
C HIS A 35 4.78 -51.59 35.56
N THR A 36 3.87 -51.88 36.48
CA THR A 36 2.86 -50.93 36.96
C THR A 36 3.47 -49.91 37.93
N GLY A 37 3.51 -48.63 37.53
CA GLY A 37 3.90 -47.54 38.41
C GLY A 37 2.86 -47.28 39.52
N PRO A 38 3.29 -46.81 40.72
CA PRO A 38 2.38 -46.46 41.82
C PRO A 38 1.50 -45.24 41.48
N PRO A 39 0.34 -45.07 42.15
CA PRO A 39 -0.72 -44.15 41.72
C PRO A 39 -0.40 -42.65 41.89
N VAL A 40 -1.15 -41.84 41.13
CA VAL A 40 -1.04 -40.37 41.07
C VAL A 40 -1.20 -39.72 42.44
N GLY A 41 -0.15 -39.07 42.92
CA GLY A 41 -0.18 -38.22 44.11
C GLY A 41 -0.96 -36.92 43.88
N SER A 42 -1.68 -36.45 44.89
CA SER A 42 -2.51 -35.24 44.84
C SER A 42 -1.76 -34.00 44.34
N VAL A 43 -2.33 -33.29 43.37
CA VAL A 43 -1.86 -31.97 42.94
C VAL A 43 -2.02 -30.97 44.09
N ARG A 44 -0.92 -30.66 44.78
CA ARG A 44 -0.86 -29.50 45.67
C ARG A 44 -0.78 -28.25 44.81
N CYS A 45 -1.79 -27.38 44.91
CA CYS A 45 -1.74 -26.04 44.35
C CYS A 45 -0.68 -25.21 45.11
N VAL A 46 0.56 -25.22 44.61
CA VAL A 46 1.61 -24.32 45.08
C VAL A 46 1.28 -22.94 44.53
N LYS A 47 0.80 -22.03 45.40
CA LYS A 47 0.69 -20.61 45.07
C LYS A 47 2.09 -20.00 45.00
N GLU A 48 2.75 -20.16 43.87
CA GLU A 48 4.01 -19.48 43.58
C GLU A 48 3.75 -18.00 43.24
N THR A 49 3.43 -17.23 44.28
CA THR A 49 3.31 -15.77 44.19
C THR A 49 4.70 -15.14 44.10
N ALA A 50 5.32 -15.22 42.92
CA ALA A 50 6.50 -14.42 42.61
C ALA A 50 6.18 -12.92 42.84
N PRO A 51 7.02 -12.18 43.59
CA PRO A 51 6.70 -10.81 43.96
C PRO A 51 6.74 -9.89 42.74
N ALA A 52 5.72 -9.04 42.61
CA ALA A 52 5.55 -8.14 41.46
C ALA A 52 6.76 -7.20 41.20
N SER A 53 7.60 -6.95 42.21
CA SER A 53 8.82 -6.15 42.11
C SER A 53 9.91 -6.74 41.19
N GLN A 54 9.82 -8.02 40.81
CA GLN A 54 10.80 -8.64 39.90
C GLN A 54 10.48 -8.48 38.41
N ARG A 55 9.22 -8.18 38.02
CA ARG A 55 8.85 -7.93 36.61
C ARG A 55 9.21 -6.53 36.08
N LEU A 56 9.73 -5.64 36.94
CA LEU A 56 10.06 -4.25 36.58
C LEU A 56 11.51 -4.07 36.10
N LYS A 57 12.27 -5.15 35.86
CA LYS A 57 13.71 -5.08 35.55
C LYS A 57 14.08 -5.18 34.07
N ASP A 58 13.17 -5.67 33.23
CA ASP A 58 13.41 -5.86 31.79
C ASP A 58 12.72 -4.78 30.92
N ALA A 59 12.34 -3.66 31.53
CA ALA A 59 11.93 -2.48 30.78
C ALA A 59 13.13 -1.94 29.99
N ALA A 60 13.01 -1.89 28.66
CA ALA A 60 14.03 -1.29 27.80
C ALA A 60 14.35 0.14 28.28
N PRO A 61 15.63 0.55 28.32
CA PRO A 61 16.01 1.82 28.92
C PRO A 61 15.31 2.98 28.21
N ALA A 62 14.59 3.81 28.99
CA ALA A 62 13.87 4.97 28.48
C ALA A 62 14.81 5.84 27.62
N TYR A 63 14.33 6.24 26.44
CA TYR A 63 15.17 6.99 25.51
C TYR A 63 15.56 8.33 26.11
N ARG A 64 16.87 8.57 26.21
CA ARG A 64 17.43 9.84 26.62
C ARG A 64 17.61 10.73 25.40
N SER A 65 16.92 11.87 25.38
CA SER A 65 17.12 12.92 24.39
C SER A 65 18.60 13.31 24.26
N LYS A 66 19.01 13.50 23.02
CA LYS A 66 20.36 13.78 22.52
C LYS A 66 20.39 15.12 21.78
N GLU A 67 19.25 15.51 21.19
CA GLU A 67 19.13 16.73 20.40
C GLU A 67 18.83 17.94 21.29
N PRO A 68 19.65 19.01 21.24
CA PRO A 68 19.32 20.25 21.93
C PRO A 68 18.03 20.85 21.32
N PRO A 69 17.25 21.64 22.08
CA PRO A 69 16.13 22.40 21.54
C PRO A 69 16.53 23.26 20.35
N LEU A 70 15.60 23.49 19.42
CA LEU A 70 15.77 24.51 18.40
C LEU A 70 15.78 25.90 19.05
N SER A 71 16.47 26.85 18.43
CA SER A 71 16.68 28.19 18.95
C SER A 71 16.46 29.26 17.90
N SER A 72 16.32 30.51 18.32
CA SER A 72 16.31 31.65 17.41
C SER A 72 17.66 31.89 16.71
N ALA A 73 18.74 31.22 17.11
CA ALA A 73 20.02 31.23 16.40
C ALA A 73 20.07 30.24 15.22
N ASP A 74 19.17 29.24 15.19
CA ASP A 74 18.97 28.37 14.03
C ASP A 74 18.21 29.10 12.90
N ARG A 75 17.67 30.31 13.16
CA ARG A 75 16.93 31.15 12.21
C ARG A 75 17.84 31.87 11.20
N GLN A 76 18.52 31.12 10.34
CA GLN A 76 19.00 31.65 9.06
C GLN A 76 17.76 31.80 8.16
N VAL A 77 17.32 32.98 7.70
CA VAL A 77 18.06 34.05 7.00
C VAL A 77 17.37 35.41 7.22
N GLU A 78 18.12 36.52 7.26
CA GLU A 78 17.53 37.84 7.04
C GLU A 78 17.22 38.06 5.54
N GLY A 79 15.95 37.93 5.15
CA GLY A 79 15.47 38.28 3.81
C GLY A 79 15.26 37.14 2.81
N ALA A 80 15.35 35.87 3.23
CA ALA A 80 14.86 34.73 2.44
C ALA A 80 13.55 34.16 3.01
N LEU A 81 12.95 33.22 2.27
CA LEU A 81 11.73 32.51 2.67
C LEU A 81 11.96 31.70 3.97
N ARG A 82 10.92 31.52 4.79
CA ARG A 82 10.99 30.65 5.98
C ARG A 82 11.35 29.22 5.54
N PRO A 83 12.21 28.48 6.28
CA PRO A 83 12.42 27.06 6.06
C PRO A 83 11.11 26.28 6.20
N ARG A 84 10.73 25.46 5.21
CA ARG A 84 9.40 24.81 5.15
C ARG A 84 9.47 23.33 5.51
N LEU A 85 8.69 22.90 6.49
CA LEU A 85 8.66 21.52 6.98
C LEU A 85 7.28 20.90 6.78
N ALA A 86 7.20 19.84 5.98
CA ALA A 86 6.00 19.00 5.89
C ALA A 86 6.10 17.82 6.86
N LEU A 87 5.05 17.61 7.65
CA LEU A 87 4.91 16.46 8.54
C LEU A 87 3.69 15.63 8.12
N ILE A 88 3.96 14.37 7.77
CA ILE A 88 2.99 13.40 7.29
C ILE A 88 2.73 12.39 8.41
N ILE A 89 1.46 12.08 8.68
CA ILE A 89 1.05 11.08 9.67
C ILE A 89 0.34 9.91 8.99
N ASP A 90 1.01 8.76 8.97
CA ASP A 90 0.58 7.51 8.35
C ASP A 90 -0.30 6.64 9.29
N ASP A 91 -0.82 5.52 8.77
CA ASP A 91 -1.66 4.50 9.42
C ASP A 91 -3.11 4.92 9.82
N LEU A 92 -3.65 6.01 9.27
CA LEU A 92 -5.07 6.39 9.47
C LEU A 92 -6.05 5.46 8.73
N GLY A 93 -7.33 5.55 9.10
CA GLY A 93 -8.44 4.74 8.59
C GLY A 93 -8.70 3.46 9.40
N SER A 94 -7.84 3.18 10.38
CA SER A 94 -7.90 2.00 11.25
C SER A 94 -8.75 2.21 12.51
N GLY A 95 -9.09 3.45 12.87
CA GLY A 95 -9.65 3.80 14.18
C GLY A 95 -8.60 3.77 15.29
N ALA A 96 -7.36 4.17 14.99
CA ALA A 96 -6.27 4.21 15.95
C ALA A 96 -6.59 5.11 17.14
N SER A 97 -6.15 4.72 18.34
CA SER A 97 -6.50 5.41 19.60
C SER A 97 -5.96 6.84 19.73
N ALA A 98 -5.10 7.28 18.81
CA ALA A 98 -4.60 8.64 18.73
C ALA A 98 -5.25 9.49 17.62
N THR A 99 -6.11 8.92 16.76
CA THR A 99 -6.74 9.65 15.64
C THR A 99 -7.57 10.84 16.14
N ASP A 100 -8.43 10.64 17.13
CA ASP A 100 -9.26 11.75 17.66
C ASP A 100 -8.44 12.83 18.40
N GLU A 101 -7.21 12.53 18.81
CA GLU A 101 -6.30 13.51 19.41
C GLU A 101 -5.49 14.26 18.33
N LEU A 102 -5.13 13.58 17.24
CA LEU A 102 -4.55 14.17 16.04
C LEU A 102 -5.52 15.15 15.36
N MET A 103 -6.78 14.75 15.17
CA MET A 103 -7.82 15.55 14.51
C MET A 103 -8.24 16.83 15.28
N LYS A 104 -7.65 17.11 16.44
CA LYS A 104 -7.81 18.36 17.21
C LYS A 104 -6.65 19.34 17.01
N MET A 105 -5.60 18.97 16.28
CA MET A 105 -4.44 19.84 16.08
C MET A 105 -4.77 20.95 15.07
N ASP A 106 -4.80 22.19 15.53
CA ASP A 106 -4.75 23.38 14.67
C ASP A 106 -3.30 23.55 14.14
N ALA A 107 -2.96 22.75 13.13
CA ALA A 107 -1.65 22.74 12.49
C ALA A 107 -1.74 22.22 11.05
N PRO A 108 -1.00 22.80 10.08
CA PRO A 108 -1.02 22.39 8.67
C PRO A 108 -0.23 21.08 8.47
N LEU A 109 -0.82 19.98 8.90
CA LEU A 109 -0.27 18.62 8.79
C LEU A 109 -0.88 17.89 7.59
N THR A 110 -0.18 16.85 7.14
CA THR A 110 -0.69 15.90 6.14
C THR A 110 -0.96 14.56 6.81
N VAL A 111 -2.02 13.87 6.41
CA VAL A 111 -2.34 12.51 6.89
C VAL A 111 -2.42 11.54 5.72
N ALA A 112 -2.01 10.28 5.94
CA ALA A 112 -2.16 9.22 4.95
C ALA A 112 -3.09 8.13 5.47
N VAL A 113 -4.12 7.80 4.68
CA VAL A 113 -5.22 6.92 5.07
C VAL A 113 -5.13 5.59 4.33
N ILE A 114 -5.14 4.48 5.07
CA ILE A 114 -5.16 3.12 4.49
C ILE A 114 -6.56 2.87 3.89
N PRO A 115 -6.68 2.57 2.59
CA PRO A 115 -7.95 2.64 1.86
C PRO A 115 -8.99 1.64 2.36
N GLN A 116 -8.58 0.43 2.72
CA GLN A 116 -9.47 -0.62 3.23
C GLN A 116 -9.50 -0.71 4.77
N GLY A 117 -9.12 0.38 5.44
CA GLY A 117 -9.32 0.55 6.87
C GLY A 117 -10.81 0.70 7.24
N ARG A 118 -11.20 0.21 8.42
CA ARG A 118 -12.60 0.20 8.90
C ARG A 118 -13.30 1.58 8.84
N TYR A 119 -12.55 2.65 9.02
CA TYR A 119 -13.04 4.03 9.05
C TYR A 119 -12.39 4.92 7.98
N ALA A 120 -11.74 4.35 6.95
CA ALA A 120 -10.96 5.08 5.96
C ALA A 120 -11.69 6.31 5.37
N ALA A 121 -12.86 6.11 4.79
CA ALA A 121 -13.65 7.19 4.20
C ALA A 121 -14.24 8.18 5.23
N GLN A 122 -14.28 7.84 6.52
CA GLN A 122 -14.71 8.72 7.61
C GLN A 122 -13.53 9.57 8.11
N GLU A 123 -12.38 8.95 8.37
CA GLU A 123 -11.15 9.63 8.79
C GLU A 123 -10.63 10.57 7.69
N ALA A 124 -10.70 10.18 6.41
CA ALA A 124 -10.33 11.04 5.28
C ALA A 124 -11.20 12.31 5.19
N LYS A 125 -12.53 12.17 5.31
CA LYS A 125 -13.44 13.33 5.33
C LYS A 125 -13.20 14.23 6.53
N LYS A 126 -13.10 13.64 7.73
CA LYS A 126 -12.82 14.37 8.97
C LYS A 126 -11.50 15.13 8.91
N ALA A 127 -10.45 14.54 8.31
CA ALA A 127 -9.17 15.20 8.08
C ALA A 127 -9.33 16.44 7.18
N ALA A 128 -9.94 16.29 6.01
CA ALA A 128 -10.17 17.40 5.09
C ALA A 128 -11.06 18.51 5.70
N GLU A 129 -12.09 18.14 6.47
CA GLU A 129 -12.97 19.06 7.21
C GLU A 129 -12.24 19.84 8.32
N GLN A 130 -11.16 19.28 8.89
CA GLN A 130 -10.28 19.95 9.85
C GLN A 130 -9.06 20.62 9.19
N GLY A 131 -9.00 20.70 7.86
CA GLY A 131 -7.94 21.41 7.12
C GLY A 131 -6.64 20.63 6.91
N PHE A 132 -6.61 19.32 7.23
CA PHE A 132 -5.47 18.46 6.92
C PHE A 132 -5.43 18.12 5.43
N ALA A 133 -4.23 18.10 4.85
CA ALA A 133 -4.02 17.47 3.55
C ALA A 133 -4.13 15.94 3.67
N VAL A 134 -4.79 15.28 2.71
CA VAL A 134 -5.05 13.83 2.74
C VAL A 134 -4.31 13.12 1.62
N LEU A 135 -3.62 12.03 1.95
CA LEU A 135 -3.00 11.10 1.00
C LEU A 135 -3.70 9.74 1.06
N LEU A 136 -3.71 9.03 -0.06
CA LEU A 136 -3.90 7.59 -0.07
C LEU A 136 -2.60 6.92 0.45
N HIS A 137 -2.71 6.18 1.56
CA HIS A 137 -1.63 5.32 2.06
C HIS A 137 -1.72 3.96 1.36
N GLN A 138 -1.21 3.90 0.13
CA GLN A 138 -1.34 2.75 -0.77
C GLN A 138 -0.55 1.56 -0.24
N PRO A 139 -1.19 0.43 0.12
CA PRO A 139 -0.46 -0.75 0.58
C PRO A 139 0.34 -1.39 -0.55
N MET A 140 1.57 -1.80 -0.25
CA MET A 140 2.52 -2.37 -1.22
C MET A 140 3.38 -3.45 -0.56
N GLU A 141 3.82 -4.45 -1.33
CA GLU A 141 4.57 -5.60 -0.79
C GLU A 141 5.92 -5.20 -0.13
N PRO A 142 6.19 -5.66 1.10
CA PRO A 142 7.51 -5.53 1.72
C PRO A 142 8.47 -6.65 1.27
N LEU A 143 9.78 -6.43 1.44
CA LEU A 143 10.80 -7.48 1.30
C LEU A 143 10.70 -8.60 2.36
N ASP A 144 9.94 -8.38 3.43
CA ASP A 144 9.76 -9.32 4.53
C ASP A 144 8.55 -10.23 4.26
N PRO A 145 8.75 -11.51 3.86
CA PRO A 145 7.67 -12.40 3.44
C PRO A 145 6.80 -12.88 4.61
N SER A 146 7.14 -12.55 5.86
CA SER A 146 6.26 -12.78 7.02
C SER A 146 5.16 -11.73 7.15
N LYS A 147 5.33 -10.57 6.51
CA LYS A 147 4.35 -9.48 6.47
C LYS A 147 3.46 -9.58 5.24
N ARG A 148 2.31 -8.92 5.28
CA ARG A 148 1.39 -8.75 4.16
C ARG A 148 0.95 -7.27 4.13
N PRO A 149 0.82 -6.65 2.95
CA PRO A 149 0.36 -5.26 2.85
C PRO A 149 -1.09 -5.07 3.31
N GLY A 150 -1.90 -6.14 3.32
CA GLY A 150 -3.33 -6.07 3.60
C GLY A 150 -4.17 -6.08 2.32
N LYS A 151 -5.45 -5.70 2.44
CA LYS A 151 -6.36 -5.63 1.29
C LYS A 151 -6.09 -4.40 0.44
N GLY A 152 -6.27 -4.52 -0.88
CA GLY A 152 -5.93 -3.44 -1.83
C GLY A 152 -4.43 -3.19 -1.93
N GLY A 153 -3.60 -4.16 -1.53
CA GLY A 153 -2.14 -4.05 -1.58
C GLY A 153 -1.58 -4.53 -2.91
N ILE A 154 -0.68 -3.73 -3.50
CA ILE A 154 0.05 -4.09 -4.72
C ILE A 154 1.18 -5.08 -4.37
N VAL A 155 1.31 -6.15 -5.15
CA VAL A 155 2.37 -7.16 -5.04
C VAL A 155 3.05 -7.37 -6.39
N VAL A 156 4.28 -7.91 -6.41
CA VAL A 156 5.09 -7.92 -7.65
C VAL A 156 4.59 -8.88 -8.74
N ASP A 157 3.70 -9.80 -8.40
CA ASP A 157 3.16 -10.80 -9.33
C ASP A 157 1.87 -10.33 -10.04
N MET A 158 1.47 -9.06 -9.88
CA MET A 158 0.26 -8.46 -10.47
C MET A 158 0.48 -7.90 -11.89
N SER A 159 -0.57 -7.89 -12.71
CA SER A 159 -0.55 -7.24 -14.03
C SER A 159 -0.63 -5.71 -13.95
N GLU A 160 -0.33 -5.02 -15.07
CA GLU A 160 -0.49 -3.56 -15.17
C GLU A 160 -1.95 -3.14 -14.91
N GLU A 161 -2.90 -3.86 -15.48
CA GLU A 161 -4.34 -3.64 -15.29
C GLU A 161 -4.74 -3.80 -13.82
N GLU A 162 -4.32 -4.88 -13.16
CA GLU A 162 -4.61 -5.12 -11.74
C GLU A 162 -4.02 -4.03 -10.83
N ILE A 163 -2.83 -3.52 -11.14
CA ILE A 163 -2.19 -2.42 -10.41
C ILE A 163 -3.01 -1.12 -10.57
N ARG A 164 -3.40 -0.78 -11.80
CA ARG A 164 -4.18 0.43 -12.10
C ARG A 164 -5.57 0.37 -11.49
N GLU A 165 -6.28 -0.75 -11.64
CA GLU A 165 -7.58 -0.98 -11.01
C GLU A 165 -7.50 -0.92 -9.48
N THR A 166 -6.42 -1.42 -8.88
CA THR A 166 -6.18 -1.34 -7.43
C THR A 166 -6.03 0.12 -6.96
N ILE A 167 -5.22 0.93 -7.65
CA ILE A 167 -5.04 2.35 -7.33
C ILE A 167 -6.36 3.11 -7.51
N CYS A 168 -7.01 2.95 -8.66
CA CYS A 168 -8.34 3.53 -8.95
C CYS A 168 -9.40 3.15 -7.92
N SER A 169 -9.39 1.91 -7.42
CA SER A 169 -10.37 1.42 -6.44
C SER A 169 -10.06 1.91 -5.03
N ASN A 170 -8.79 1.99 -4.65
CA ASN A 170 -8.36 2.49 -3.35
C ASN A 170 -8.58 4.01 -3.21
N LEU A 171 -8.37 4.80 -4.27
CA LEU A 171 -8.64 6.25 -4.27
C LEU A 171 -10.12 6.56 -4.00
N LYS A 172 -11.06 5.74 -4.51
CA LYS A 172 -12.50 5.86 -4.22
C LYS A 172 -12.85 5.68 -2.74
N LEU A 173 -11.99 5.00 -1.96
CA LEU A 173 -12.15 4.77 -0.52
C LEU A 173 -11.48 5.86 0.34
N VAL A 174 -10.62 6.70 -0.25
CA VAL A 174 -9.97 7.85 0.41
C VAL A 174 -10.41 9.15 -0.28
N PRO A 175 -11.68 9.58 -0.10
CA PRO A 175 -12.21 10.78 -0.73
C PRO A 175 -11.43 12.02 -0.28
N GLY A 176 -11.04 12.86 -1.24
CA GLY A 176 -10.21 14.05 -0.98
C GLY A 176 -8.70 13.80 -0.97
N ALA A 177 -8.23 12.60 -1.32
CA ALA A 177 -6.80 12.36 -1.51
C ALA A 177 -6.22 13.28 -2.61
N ILE A 178 -5.14 14.01 -2.29
CA ILE A 178 -4.42 14.91 -3.21
C ILE A 178 -3.07 14.34 -3.69
N GLY A 179 -2.68 13.19 -3.14
CA GLY A 179 -1.44 12.49 -3.44
C GLY A 179 -1.46 11.06 -2.89
N VAL A 180 -0.40 10.32 -3.16
CA VAL A 180 -0.22 8.92 -2.73
C VAL A 180 1.15 8.75 -2.06
N ASN A 181 1.21 8.01 -0.96
CA ASN A 181 2.45 7.45 -0.43
C ASN A 181 2.32 5.93 -0.20
N ASN A 182 3.44 5.23 -0.09
CA ASN A 182 3.44 3.78 0.09
C ASN A 182 3.37 3.37 1.57
N HIS A 183 2.40 2.53 1.91
CA HIS A 183 2.41 1.72 3.14
C HIS A 183 3.21 0.45 2.90
N MET A 184 4.22 0.20 3.75
CA MET A 184 5.26 -0.82 3.51
C MET A 184 5.95 -0.63 2.14
N GLY A 185 5.78 -1.53 1.19
CA GLY A 185 6.25 -1.37 -0.19
C GLY A 185 7.73 -1.61 -0.46
N SER A 186 8.55 -2.01 0.52
CA SER A 186 10.01 -2.10 0.32
C SER A 186 10.47 -3.08 -0.77
N ARG A 187 9.60 -3.98 -1.25
CA ARG A 187 9.85 -4.83 -2.44
C ARG A 187 9.36 -4.14 -3.71
N VAL A 188 8.13 -3.63 -3.73
CA VAL A 188 7.56 -2.90 -4.88
C VAL A 188 8.38 -1.65 -5.24
N THR A 189 8.82 -0.86 -4.25
CA THR A 189 9.63 0.34 -4.49
C THR A 189 11.05 0.05 -4.98
N GLU A 190 11.52 -1.20 -4.92
CA GLU A 190 12.79 -1.63 -5.54
C GLU A 190 12.61 -2.07 -7.01
N ASP A 191 11.37 -2.19 -7.49
CA ASP A 191 11.05 -2.60 -8.85
C ASP A 191 10.80 -1.39 -9.77
N ALA A 192 11.53 -1.32 -10.88
CA ALA A 192 11.48 -0.18 -11.79
C ALA A 192 10.37 -0.26 -12.85
N GLU A 193 9.79 -1.44 -13.07
CA GLU A 193 8.69 -1.62 -14.04
C GLU A 193 7.36 -1.39 -13.32
N LEU A 194 7.16 -1.98 -12.15
CA LEU A 194 5.99 -1.70 -11.30
C LEU A 194 5.94 -0.23 -10.88
N MET A 195 7.05 0.38 -10.45
CA MET A 195 7.01 1.80 -10.10
C MET A 195 6.73 2.71 -11.30
N ARG A 196 7.02 2.29 -12.54
CA ARG A 196 6.65 3.06 -13.74
C ARG A 196 5.13 3.05 -13.94
N ILE A 197 4.49 1.88 -13.81
CA ILE A 197 3.03 1.73 -13.87
C ILE A 197 2.35 2.55 -12.75
N ILE A 198 2.83 2.40 -11.51
CA ILE A 198 2.27 3.09 -10.34
C ILE A 198 2.39 4.62 -10.47
N LEU A 199 3.54 5.13 -10.92
CA LEU A 199 3.74 6.56 -11.11
C LEU A 199 2.91 7.10 -12.29
N ASP A 200 2.81 6.36 -13.40
CA ASP A 200 1.99 6.78 -14.54
C ASP A 200 0.52 6.89 -14.13
N GLU A 201 -0.02 5.87 -13.45
CA GLU A 201 -1.39 5.87 -12.96
C GLU A 201 -1.66 7.06 -12.02
N VAL A 202 -0.83 7.24 -10.99
CA VAL A 202 -1.00 8.30 -9.98
C VAL A 202 -0.95 9.69 -10.62
N PHE A 203 0.03 9.95 -11.50
CA PHE A 203 0.15 11.25 -12.16
C PHE A 203 -0.90 11.46 -13.27
N SER A 204 -1.42 10.40 -13.90
CA SER A 204 -2.53 10.51 -14.86
C SER A 204 -3.83 11.01 -14.22
N GLN A 205 -4.04 10.69 -12.93
CA GLN A 205 -5.15 11.21 -12.12
C GLN A 205 -4.87 12.61 -11.54
N GLY A 206 -3.75 13.24 -11.90
CA GLY A 206 -3.37 14.59 -11.45
C GLY A 206 -2.84 14.66 -10.01
N LEU A 207 -2.53 13.51 -9.41
CA LEU A 207 -2.01 13.39 -8.05
C LEU A 207 -0.47 13.39 -8.06
N PHE A 208 0.14 13.73 -6.91
CA PHE A 208 1.59 13.56 -6.72
C PHE A 208 1.92 12.27 -5.94
N PHE A 209 3.13 11.75 -6.12
CA PHE A 209 3.66 10.63 -5.32
C PHE A 209 4.70 11.11 -4.31
N PHE A 210 4.63 10.57 -3.09
CA PHE A 210 5.60 10.77 -2.01
C PHE A 210 6.19 9.43 -1.60
N ASP A 211 7.49 9.23 -1.84
CA ASP A 211 8.19 8.01 -1.45
C ASP A 211 8.39 7.99 0.07
N SER A 212 7.76 7.04 0.75
CA SER A 212 7.95 6.81 2.19
C SER A 212 9.37 6.34 2.54
N ARG A 213 10.20 5.96 1.56
CA ARG A 213 11.60 5.51 1.69
C ARG A 213 11.77 4.33 2.64
N THR A 214 10.86 3.37 2.56
CA THR A 214 10.87 2.12 3.36
C THR A 214 11.97 1.13 2.93
N SER A 215 12.59 1.33 1.77
CA SER A 215 13.91 0.78 1.44
C SER A 215 14.87 1.89 1.05
N SER A 216 16.13 1.78 1.46
CA SER A 216 17.21 2.68 1.04
C SER A 216 17.49 2.60 -0.47
N LYS A 217 17.20 1.45 -1.09
CA LYS A 217 17.34 1.17 -2.53
C LYS A 217 16.13 1.60 -3.37
N SER A 218 15.09 2.21 -2.78
CA SER A 218 13.89 2.61 -3.53
C SER A 218 14.26 3.38 -4.82
N VAL A 219 13.70 2.93 -5.95
CA VAL A 219 13.96 3.48 -7.29
C VAL A 219 12.96 4.56 -7.69
N VAL A 220 11.97 4.88 -6.84
CA VAL A 220 10.88 5.83 -7.14
C VAL A 220 11.41 7.17 -7.68
N ALA A 221 12.41 7.75 -7.01
CA ALA A 221 13.04 9.02 -7.43
C ALA A 221 13.96 8.91 -8.66
N GLN A 222 14.31 7.70 -9.10
CA GLN A 222 14.95 7.46 -10.40
C GLN A 222 13.89 7.35 -11.50
N VAL A 223 12.91 6.45 -11.34
CA VAL A 223 11.87 6.19 -12.34
C VAL A 223 11.05 7.46 -12.63
N ALA A 224 10.69 8.22 -11.59
CA ALA A 224 10.04 9.52 -11.77
C ALA A 224 10.86 10.47 -12.66
N ARG A 225 12.18 10.53 -12.46
CA ARG A 225 13.08 11.38 -13.26
C ARG A 225 13.19 10.91 -14.71
N GLU A 226 13.21 9.59 -14.95
CA GLU A 226 13.16 9.01 -16.29
C GLU A 226 11.85 9.35 -17.02
N MET A 227 10.74 9.45 -16.29
CA MET A 227 9.42 9.85 -16.79
C MET A 227 9.21 11.38 -16.88
N GLY A 228 10.20 12.20 -16.50
CA GLY A 228 10.08 13.67 -16.46
C GLY A 228 9.20 14.20 -15.31
N LEU A 229 8.86 13.36 -14.34
CA LEU A 229 8.04 13.66 -13.17
C LEU A 229 8.89 14.18 -12.01
N CYS A 230 8.25 14.90 -11.07
CA CYS A 230 8.86 15.30 -9.80
C CYS A 230 8.11 14.63 -8.65
N VAL A 231 8.84 13.91 -7.80
CA VAL A 231 8.36 13.26 -6.58
C VAL A 231 9.12 13.79 -5.37
N MET A 232 8.53 13.68 -4.19
CA MET A 232 9.18 14.01 -2.93
C MET A 232 9.55 12.73 -2.17
N GLU A 233 10.57 12.80 -1.32
CA GLU A 233 11.08 11.67 -0.53
C GLU A 233 10.99 11.97 0.97
N ASN A 234 10.60 10.98 1.77
CA ASN A 234 10.67 11.04 3.23
C ASN A 234 12.12 11.16 3.70
N ALA A 235 12.44 12.24 4.42
CA ALA A 235 13.77 12.44 5.00
C ALA A 235 13.99 11.62 6.28
N ARG A 236 12.93 11.27 7.03
CA ARG A 236 13.03 10.57 8.33
C ARG A 236 11.70 9.99 8.81
N PHE A 237 11.72 8.71 9.19
CA PHE A 237 10.71 8.11 10.07
C PHE A 237 10.91 8.55 11.53
N LEU A 238 9.95 9.30 12.08
CA LEU A 238 10.05 9.99 13.36
C LEU A 238 9.92 9.07 14.58
N ASP A 239 9.16 7.98 14.49
CA ASP A 239 8.57 7.28 15.64
C ASP A 239 8.79 5.74 15.63
N HIS A 240 9.88 5.30 15.02
CA HIS A 240 10.29 3.89 15.03
C HIS A 240 10.76 3.40 16.42
N ILE A 241 10.95 4.30 17.38
CA ILE A 241 10.97 4.00 18.82
C ILE A 241 9.73 4.64 19.45
N ALA A 242 8.96 3.88 20.22
CA ALA A 242 7.73 4.33 20.89
C ALA A 242 8.01 5.18 22.15
N SER A 243 8.82 6.24 21.99
CA SER A 243 9.12 7.26 23.01
C SER A 243 8.80 8.64 22.44
N GLU A 244 8.22 9.50 23.26
CA GLU A 244 7.85 10.87 22.89
C GLU A 244 9.09 11.75 22.71
N GLU A 245 10.08 11.52 23.56
CA GLU A 245 11.42 12.13 23.52
C GLU A 245 12.17 11.75 22.24
N TYR A 246 11.98 10.53 21.73
CA TYR A 246 12.54 10.09 20.46
C TYR A 246 11.94 10.84 19.26
N VAL A 247 10.62 11.05 19.30
CA VAL A 247 9.91 11.77 18.23
C VAL A 247 10.27 13.26 18.27
N ILE A 248 10.34 13.87 19.46
CA ILE A 248 10.84 15.25 19.65
C ILE A 248 12.21 15.44 19.02
N ASP A 249 13.18 14.59 19.37
CA ASP A 249 14.52 14.63 18.78
C ASP A 249 14.50 14.41 17.26
N SER A 250 13.67 13.49 16.77
CA SER A 250 13.53 13.25 15.32
C SER A 250 12.91 14.42 14.57
N ILE A 251 11.96 15.16 15.17
CA ILE A 251 11.40 16.40 14.61
C ILE A 251 12.48 17.49 14.57
N ARG A 252 13.29 17.62 15.63
CA ARG A 252 14.44 18.57 15.67
C ARG A 252 15.45 18.30 14.55
N ILE A 253 15.78 17.03 14.29
CA ILE A 253 16.69 16.62 13.21
C ILE A 253 16.15 17.06 11.84
N VAL A 254 14.88 16.76 11.51
CA VAL A 254 14.34 17.14 10.20
C VAL A 254 14.05 18.64 10.08
N ALA A 255 13.73 19.33 11.18
CA ALA A 255 13.63 20.79 11.20
C ALA A 255 14.96 21.45 10.85
N ARG A 256 16.10 20.93 11.36
CA ARG A 256 17.43 21.39 10.92
C ARG A 256 17.70 21.08 9.45
N HIS A 257 17.28 19.93 8.93
CA HIS A 257 17.37 19.68 7.48
C HIS A 257 16.52 20.65 6.64
N ALA A 258 15.36 21.09 7.13
CA ALA A 258 14.61 22.15 6.48
C ALA A 258 15.36 23.49 6.51
N ILE A 259 15.96 23.86 7.64
CA ILE A 259 16.80 25.07 7.78
C ILE A 259 18.02 25.03 6.85
N GLU A 260 18.72 23.90 6.79
CA GLU A 260 19.91 23.67 5.95
C GLU A 260 19.61 23.73 4.43
N ARG A 261 18.40 23.35 4.01
CA ARG A 261 18.06 23.05 2.60
C ARG A 261 16.90 23.88 2.05
N GLY A 262 16.35 24.80 2.83
CA GLY A 262 15.10 25.51 2.55
C GLY A 262 13.84 24.69 2.83
N SER A 263 13.87 23.36 2.72
CA SER A 263 12.74 22.50 3.08
C SER A 263 13.07 21.04 3.38
N ALA A 264 12.17 20.36 4.10
CA ALA A 264 12.18 18.91 4.30
C ALA A 264 10.77 18.34 4.51
N ALA A 265 10.63 17.01 4.40
CA ALA A 265 9.41 16.26 4.70
C ALA A 265 9.73 15.04 5.57
N ALA A 266 8.89 14.69 6.55
CA ALA A 266 9.06 13.53 7.42
C ALA A 266 7.76 12.80 7.75
N ILE A 267 7.87 11.49 8.01
CA ILE A 267 6.76 10.61 8.36
C ILE A 267 6.78 10.24 9.84
N GLY A 268 5.66 10.45 10.53
CA GLY A 268 5.28 9.70 11.73
C GLY A 268 4.06 8.83 11.44
N HIS A 269 3.59 8.06 12.41
CA HIS A 269 2.34 7.30 12.32
C HIS A 269 1.38 7.76 13.43
N VAL A 270 0.08 7.44 13.32
CA VAL A 270 -0.98 7.87 14.27
C VAL A 270 -0.90 7.16 15.64
N ARG A 271 0.17 7.45 16.38
CA ARG A 271 0.52 6.82 17.67
C ARG A 271 0.48 7.85 18.82
N PRO A 272 0.09 7.45 20.05
CA PRO A 272 0.00 8.40 21.17
C PRO A 272 1.30 9.14 21.52
N ALA A 273 2.47 8.50 21.33
CA ALA A 273 3.76 9.17 21.55
C ALA A 273 4.05 10.23 20.47
N THR A 274 3.74 9.91 19.21
CA THR A 274 3.93 10.79 18.05
C THR A 274 3.03 12.02 18.15
N VAL A 275 1.74 11.82 18.48
CA VAL A 275 0.75 12.89 18.66
C VAL A 275 1.16 13.88 19.77
N ARG A 276 1.58 13.40 20.95
CA ARG A 276 2.02 14.30 22.04
C ARG A 276 3.34 15.00 21.74
N ALA A 277 4.25 14.36 21.01
CA ALA A 277 5.48 14.99 20.56
C ALA A 277 5.23 16.13 19.56
N LEU A 278 4.31 15.92 18.60
CA LEU A 278 3.88 16.97 17.66
C LEU A 278 3.30 18.18 18.42
N GLN A 279 2.32 17.95 19.30
CA GLN A 279 1.71 19.00 20.14
C GLN A 279 2.77 19.84 20.90
N LYS A 280 3.84 19.20 21.40
CA LYS A 280 4.95 19.89 22.08
C LYS A 280 5.91 20.62 21.14
N MET A 281 6.08 20.14 19.91
CA MET A 281 7.02 20.72 18.94
C MET A 281 6.46 21.91 18.16
N LEU A 282 5.13 22.06 18.02
CA LEU A 282 4.51 23.21 17.33
C LEU A 282 5.10 24.58 17.78
N PRO A 283 5.15 24.93 19.09
CA PRO A 283 5.73 26.21 19.52
C PRO A 283 7.26 26.29 19.39
N GLU A 284 7.98 25.15 19.43
CA GLU A 284 9.44 25.13 19.27
C GLU A 284 9.83 25.40 17.80
N LEU A 285 9.06 24.84 16.85
CA LEU A 285 9.25 25.04 15.40
C LEU A 285 9.01 26.49 14.96
N ASP A 286 7.91 27.13 15.40
CA ASP A 286 7.65 28.53 15.06
C ASP A 286 8.65 29.47 15.75
N SER A 287 9.08 29.17 16.98
CA SER A 287 10.13 29.92 17.68
C SER A 287 11.49 29.88 16.96
N ALA A 288 11.78 28.78 16.25
CA ALA A 288 12.95 28.63 15.38
C ALA A 288 12.76 29.30 14.00
N GLY A 289 11.55 29.79 13.69
CA GLY A 289 11.20 30.37 12.39
C GLY A 289 10.88 29.36 11.29
N VAL A 290 10.81 28.06 11.61
CA VAL A 290 10.40 27.01 10.66
C VAL A 290 8.90 27.15 10.38
N GLU A 291 8.51 27.10 9.13
CA GLU A 291 7.12 27.13 8.67
C GLU A 291 6.63 25.69 8.50
N LEU A 292 5.69 25.25 9.34
CA LEU A 292 4.96 24.00 9.08
C LEU A 292 4.02 24.20 7.90
N VAL A 293 3.97 23.24 6.98
CA VAL A 293 3.14 23.29 5.77
C VAL A 293 2.60 21.91 5.42
N THR A 294 1.47 21.88 4.72
CA THR A 294 0.98 20.64 4.09
C THR A 294 1.88 20.22 2.93
N LEU A 295 1.86 18.92 2.60
CA LEU A 295 2.77 18.35 1.61
C LEU A 295 2.50 18.85 0.18
N ASP A 296 1.27 19.20 -0.17
CA ASP A 296 0.91 19.86 -1.44
C ASP A 296 1.38 21.31 -1.48
N ALA A 297 1.29 22.03 -0.36
CA ALA A 297 1.84 23.38 -0.23
C ALA A 297 3.38 23.36 -0.37
N LEU A 298 4.04 22.26 -0.03
CA LEU A 298 5.44 22.01 -0.37
C LEU A 298 5.63 21.67 -1.86
N ALA A 299 4.85 20.72 -2.40
CA ALA A 299 4.90 20.26 -3.79
C ALA A 299 4.70 21.38 -4.82
N SER A 300 3.84 22.35 -4.52
CA SER A 300 3.46 23.45 -5.43
C SER A 300 4.63 24.32 -5.88
N VAL A 301 5.74 24.35 -5.11
CA VAL A 301 6.99 25.05 -5.45
C VAL A 301 7.80 24.30 -6.52
N ALA A 302 7.58 22.99 -6.67
CA ALA A 302 8.33 22.10 -7.58
C ALA A 302 7.57 21.74 -8.87
N LYS A 303 6.46 22.42 -9.17
CA LYS A 303 5.49 22.02 -10.20
C LYS A 303 6.10 21.89 -11.61
N PRO A 304 6.16 20.67 -12.19
CA PRO A 304 6.57 20.48 -13.58
C PRO A 304 5.56 21.08 -14.56
N ALA A 305 6.00 21.37 -15.78
CA ALA A 305 5.08 21.65 -16.88
C ALA A 305 4.34 20.35 -17.22
N ILE A 306 3.02 20.34 -16.98
CA ILE A 306 2.15 19.18 -17.27
C ILE A 306 2.27 18.86 -18.76
N HIS A 307 2.86 17.69 -19.06
CA HIS A 307 2.75 17.14 -20.41
C HIS A 307 1.29 16.82 -20.67
N ARG A 308 0.73 17.38 -21.75
CA ARG A 308 -0.46 16.78 -22.35
C ARG A 308 -0.10 15.34 -22.72
N LYS A 309 -0.99 14.40 -22.41
CA LYS A 309 -1.02 13.10 -23.09
C LYS A 309 -0.89 13.35 -24.60
N PRO A 310 -0.07 12.61 -25.36
CA PRO A 310 -0.08 12.73 -26.81
C PRO A 310 -1.53 12.52 -27.28
N GLU A 311 -2.01 13.40 -28.15
CA GLU A 311 -3.32 13.23 -28.76
C GLU A 311 -3.34 11.88 -29.50
N PRO A 312 -4.49 11.19 -29.57
CA PRO A 312 -4.58 9.96 -30.35
C PRO A 312 -4.04 10.22 -31.75
N VAL A 313 -3.08 9.41 -32.21
CA VAL A 313 -2.64 9.48 -33.59
C VAL A 313 -3.86 9.09 -34.43
N GLU A 314 -4.45 10.08 -35.10
CA GLU A 314 -5.63 9.89 -35.93
C GLU A 314 -5.27 8.88 -37.02
N GLU A 315 -5.81 7.66 -36.89
CA GLU A 315 -5.40 6.52 -37.69
C GLU A 315 -5.78 6.83 -39.15
N ALA A 316 -4.75 7.01 -39.98
CA ALA A 316 -4.92 7.63 -41.30
C ALA A 316 -5.87 6.80 -42.16
N ILE A 317 -7.09 7.33 -42.36
CA ILE A 317 -8.11 6.75 -43.22
C ILE A 317 -7.46 6.55 -44.59
N PRO A 318 -7.31 5.30 -45.09
CA PRO A 318 -6.73 5.08 -46.41
C PRO A 318 -7.63 5.74 -47.46
N GLU A 319 -7.01 6.45 -48.41
CA GLU A 319 -7.76 7.11 -49.48
C GLU A 319 -8.62 6.10 -50.25
N PRO A 320 -9.84 6.46 -50.68
CA PRO A 320 -10.67 5.57 -51.48
C PRO A 320 -9.93 5.14 -52.74
N LEU A 321 -9.90 3.83 -53.01
CA LEU A 321 -9.35 3.29 -54.25
C LEU A 321 -10.09 3.91 -55.46
N GLU A 322 -9.33 4.42 -56.44
CA GLU A 322 -9.92 5.01 -57.64
C GLU A 322 -10.79 3.98 -58.38
N GLU A 323 -12.01 4.39 -58.73
CA GLU A 323 -13.00 3.54 -59.39
C GLU A 323 -12.59 3.28 -60.85
N ILE A 324 -11.98 2.12 -61.10
CA ILE A 324 -11.54 1.73 -62.45
C ILE A 324 -12.78 1.48 -63.33
N ALA A 325 -13.03 2.39 -64.27
CA ALA A 325 -14.12 2.26 -65.23
C ALA A 325 -13.96 0.99 -66.10
N PRO A 326 -15.04 0.22 -66.36
CA PRO A 326 -14.97 -0.99 -67.17
C PRO A 326 -14.86 -0.66 -68.66
N GLU A 327 -13.73 -1.03 -69.29
CA GLU A 327 -13.69 -1.19 -70.74
C GLU A 327 -14.34 -2.51 -71.17
N SER A 328 -15.00 -2.48 -72.33
CA SER A 328 -15.85 -3.56 -72.85
C SER A 328 -15.07 -4.69 -73.50
N ILE A 329 -15.42 -5.93 -73.17
CA ILE A 329 -15.21 -7.12 -74.02
C ILE A 329 -16.56 -7.85 -74.10
N GLU A 330 -16.93 -8.27 -75.32
CA GLU A 330 -18.20 -8.93 -75.65
C GLU A 330 -18.08 -10.47 -75.57
N ASP A 331 -19.23 -11.12 -75.38
CA ASP A 331 -19.61 -12.50 -75.72
C ASP A 331 -18.58 -13.66 -75.64
N GLU A 332 -18.91 -14.70 -74.88
CA GLU A 332 -19.45 -15.93 -75.50
C GLU A 332 -20.21 -16.83 -74.50
N VAL A 333 -21.06 -17.71 -75.04
CA VAL A 333 -22.11 -18.52 -74.40
C VAL A 333 -21.62 -19.81 -73.71
N GLU A 334 -22.35 -20.31 -72.70
CA GLU A 334 -23.21 -21.50 -72.85
C GLU A 334 -24.16 -21.72 -71.64
N ASP A 335 -25.10 -22.67 -71.79
CA ASP A 335 -26.31 -22.89 -70.97
C ASP A 335 -26.14 -23.95 -69.85
N GLU A 336 -27.26 -24.29 -69.18
CA GLU A 336 -27.51 -25.45 -68.27
C GLU A 336 -27.09 -25.31 -66.78
N LEU A 337 -27.82 -25.86 -65.77
CA LEU A 337 -29.20 -26.39 -65.66
C LEU A 337 -29.58 -26.60 -64.17
N VAL A 338 -30.86 -26.35 -63.77
CA VAL A 338 -31.52 -26.75 -62.49
C VAL A 338 -30.92 -26.12 -61.19
N GLY A 339 -31.65 -25.76 -60.14
CA GLY A 339 -33.10 -25.76 -59.85
C GLY A 339 -33.41 -26.22 -58.40
N GLU A 340 -34.57 -25.79 -57.85
CA GLU A 340 -35.13 -26.17 -56.52
C GLU A 340 -34.32 -25.71 -55.26
N ALA A 341 -34.89 -25.57 -54.06
CA ALA A 341 -36.24 -25.20 -53.57
C ALA A 341 -36.20 -24.95 -52.04
N ASP A 342 -37.15 -24.17 -51.50
CA ASP A 342 -37.53 -24.00 -50.07
C ASP A 342 -36.39 -23.58 -49.08
N ASP A 343 -36.65 -23.13 -47.84
CA ASP A 343 -37.90 -22.97 -47.08
C ASP A 343 -37.95 -21.58 -46.40
N GLY A 344 -39.14 -21.07 -46.08
CA GLY A 344 -39.36 -19.79 -45.42
C GLY A 344 -40.41 -19.88 -44.31
N GLY A 345 -39.96 -19.91 -43.06
CA GLY A 345 -40.82 -19.95 -41.87
C GLY A 345 -40.93 -18.60 -41.16
N GLU A 346 -42.15 -18.06 -41.08
CA GLU A 346 -42.49 -16.85 -40.30
C GLU A 346 -43.19 -17.20 -38.97
N GLY A 347 -43.03 -16.34 -37.96
CA GLY A 347 -43.92 -16.24 -36.78
C GLY A 347 -43.79 -17.33 -35.69
N GLU A 348 -44.50 -17.23 -34.57
CA GLU A 348 -45.12 -16.04 -33.93
C GLU A 348 -45.49 -16.36 -32.46
N GLY A 349 -45.58 -15.33 -31.59
CA GLY A 349 -46.01 -15.44 -30.18
C GLY A 349 -45.12 -16.32 -29.28
N GLU A 350 -45.41 -16.51 -27.99
CA GLU A 350 -46.20 -15.76 -26.99
C GLU A 350 -45.85 -16.42 -25.64
N GLY A 351 -45.85 -15.68 -24.51
CA GLY A 351 -45.50 -16.28 -23.21
C GLY A 351 -45.13 -15.29 -22.13
N GLU A 352 -46.10 -14.95 -21.28
CA GLU A 352 -45.90 -14.24 -20.02
C GLU A 352 -45.49 -15.24 -18.92
N ASP A 353 -44.56 -14.86 -18.05
CA ASP A 353 -44.37 -15.49 -16.74
C ASP A 353 -44.31 -14.37 -15.68
N GLU A 354 -45.10 -14.52 -14.63
CA GLU A 354 -45.40 -13.48 -13.63
C GLU A 354 -45.03 -13.96 -12.22
N LEU A 355 -44.78 -13.01 -11.31
CA LEU A 355 -44.50 -13.23 -9.87
C LEU A 355 -43.12 -13.88 -9.62
N GLY A 356 -42.42 -13.59 -8.52
CA GLY A 356 -42.71 -12.68 -7.42
C GLY A 356 -42.01 -13.22 -6.17
N ASN A 357 -41.19 -12.40 -5.49
CA ASN A 357 -40.59 -12.81 -4.23
C ASN A 357 -40.52 -11.64 -3.25
N GLU A 358 -41.15 -11.90 -2.11
CA GLU A 358 -41.58 -10.98 -1.06
C GLU A 358 -40.42 -10.24 -0.36
N VAL A 359 -40.73 -9.06 0.15
CA VAL A 359 -39.93 -8.36 1.16
C VAL A 359 -40.55 -8.66 2.52
N GLU A 360 -39.76 -9.20 3.45
CA GLU A 360 -40.13 -9.25 4.86
C GLU A 360 -39.28 -8.23 5.65
N ASP A 361 -39.95 -7.18 6.14
CA ASP A 361 -39.52 -6.47 7.34
C ASP A 361 -39.70 -7.39 8.56
N ASP A 362 -38.83 -7.28 9.56
CA ASP A 362 -39.26 -7.51 10.94
C ASP A 362 -38.71 -6.40 11.87
N MET A 363 -39.62 -5.88 12.70
CA MET A 363 -39.38 -4.79 13.64
C MET A 363 -39.66 -5.28 15.05
N LEU A 364 -38.62 -5.68 15.79
CA LEU A 364 -38.72 -5.87 17.24
C LEU A 364 -38.11 -4.69 18.01
N GLN A 365 -39.02 -3.82 18.45
CA GLN A 365 -38.81 -2.83 19.50
C GLN A 365 -38.70 -3.55 20.84
N ASP A 366 -37.88 -3.05 21.79
CA ASP A 366 -38.35 -3.02 23.18
C ASP A 366 -37.67 -2.00 24.11
N ALA A 367 -38.46 -1.59 25.10
CA ALA A 367 -38.24 -0.86 26.35
C ALA A 367 -36.89 -0.15 26.67
N LEU A 368 -37.01 1.16 26.96
CA LEU A 368 -36.21 1.88 27.96
C LEU A 368 -36.55 1.41 29.39
N PRO A 369 -35.70 1.74 30.39
CA PRO A 369 -36.28 2.48 31.53
C PRO A 369 -35.50 3.77 31.88
N GLU A 370 -36.18 4.69 32.56
CA GLU A 370 -35.65 5.99 32.98
C GLU A 370 -34.99 5.99 34.38
N ALA A 371 -34.11 6.99 34.58
CA ALA A 371 -33.88 7.78 35.79
C ALA A 371 -33.76 7.12 37.19
N ALA A 372 -32.65 7.41 37.87
CA ALA A 372 -32.64 8.03 39.21
C ALA A 372 -31.25 8.62 39.55
N CYS A 373 -31.20 9.57 40.50
CA CYS A 373 -29.96 10.13 41.06
C CYS A 373 -29.92 9.90 42.58
N SER A 374 -28.77 9.49 43.14
CA SER A 374 -28.37 9.81 44.51
C SER A 374 -26.91 9.46 44.81
N GLU A 375 -26.38 10.18 45.81
CA GLU A 375 -25.26 9.92 46.73
C GLU A 375 -25.00 8.41 47.01
N GLU A 376 -23.79 7.93 47.32
CA GLU A 376 -22.70 8.52 48.16
C GLU A 376 -21.29 8.55 47.53
#